data_AF-A0A7Y8M2Y0-F1
#
_entry.id   AF-A0A7Y8M2Y0-F1
#
_cell.length_a   1.000
_cell.length_b   1.000
_cell.length_c   1.000
_cell.angle_alpha   90.00
_cell.angle_beta   90.00
_cell.angle_gamma   90.00
#
_symmetry.space_group_name_H-M   'P 1'
#
loop_
_entity.id
_entity.type
_entity.pdbx_description
1 polymer ?
#
loop_
_entity_poly.entity_id
_entity_poly.type
_entity_poly.pdbx_seq_one_letter_code
_entity_poly.pdbx_strand_id
1 'polypeptide(L)'
;MKKLLIIAFLFSLVNVFAQDADSYIEVLKSEVKTDKKAIIIETMQFTEQQSAAFWPVYNEFEYELEKLSGKRIANIKDFAANYDSLTDAKADELIKTSFSFQNDRLDLNEKYYKKFAEVLTPIVAAKYMQLENQIQLILDLNIAANLPLAKKPGDKQ
;
A
#
# COMPACT_ATOMS: atom_id res chain seq x y z
N MET A 1 21.61 -3.74 -23.71
CA MET A 1 21.31 -5.19 -23.83
C MET A 1 22.16 -5.88 -22.77
N LYS A 2 21.65 -6.32 -21.62
CA LYS A 2 20.64 -7.38 -21.44
C LYS A 2 19.74 -7.03 -20.25
N LYS A 3 18.58 -6.45 -20.55
CA LYS A 3 17.37 -6.64 -19.75
C LYS A 3 16.90 -8.06 -20.10
N LEU A 4 16.70 -8.93 -19.12
CA LEU A 4 16.01 -10.25 -19.18
C LEU A 4 16.65 -11.23 -18.21
N LEU A 5 16.51 -10.98 -16.91
CA LEU A 5 16.58 -12.04 -15.90
C LEU A 5 15.62 -11.60 -14.80
N ILE A 6 14.43 -12.20 -14.81
CA ILE A 6 13.45 -12.46 -13.73
C ILE A 6 12.09 -12.59 -14.43
N ILE A 7 12.00 -13.53 -15.38
CA ILE A 7 10.73 -14.13 -15.81
C ILE A 7 11.05 -15.60 -16.06
N ALA A 8 11.29 -16.33 -14.97
CA ALA A 8 11.38 -17.79 -14.96
C ALA A 8 11.29 -18.28 -13.53
N PHE A 9 10.13 -18.12 -12.91
CA PHE A 9 9.72 -19.01 -11.83
C PHE A 9 8.21 -19.21 -11.91
N LEU A 10 7.77 -19.85 -13.00
CA LEU A 10 6.45 -20.43 -13.11
C LEU A 10 6.45 -21.80 -12.42
N PHE A 11 5.46 -22.01 -11.56
CA PHE A 11 4.84 -23.29 -11.20
C PHE A 11 5.66 -24.29 -10.37
N SER A 12 5.63 -24.08 -9.05
CA SER A 12 5.49 -25.07 -7.96
C SER A 12 5.38 -24.22 -6.69
N LEU A 13 4.22 -24.01 -6.06
CA LEU A 13 3.70 -24.83 -4.96
C LEU A 13 2.30 -24.30 -4.60
N VAL A 14 1.28 -25.11 -4.82
CA VAL A 14 -0.03 -24.92 -4.18
C VAL A 14 0.14 -25.38 -2.73
N ASN A 15 -0.15 -24.47 -1.77
CA ASN A 15 -0.30 -24.63 -0.30
C ASN A 15 0.53 -23.65 0.59
N VAL A 16 1.04 -22.52 0.09
CA VAL A 16 1.86 -21.58 0.91
C VAL A 16 1.31 -20.14 0.98
N PHE A 17 0.07 -19.87 0.55
CA PHE A 17 -0.44 -18.48 0.46
C PHE A 17 -0.42 -17.68 1.77
N ALA A 18 -0.64 -18.28 2.94
CA ALA A 18 -0.65 -17.54 4.21
C ALA A 18 0.77 -17.18 4.70
N GLN A 19 1.71 -18.12 4.57
CA GLN A 19 3.11 -17.92 4.98
C GLN A 19 3.87 -17.06 3.96
N ASP A 20 3.55 -17.19 2.67
CA ASP A 20 4.04 -16.32 1.61
C ASP A 20 3.44 -14.93 1.68
N ALA A 21 2.17 -14.76 2.05
CA ALA A 21 1.58 -13.43 2.19
C ALA A 21 2.28 -12.61 3.28
N ASP A 22 2.60 -13.21 4.42
CA ASP A 22 3.35 -12.53 5.48
C ASP A 22 4.76 -12.16 5.05
N SER A 23 5.50 -13.11 4.47
CA SER A 23 6.85 -12.86 3.95
C SER A 23 6.86 -11.77 2.87
N TYR A 24 5.93 -11.84 1.91
CA TYR A 24 5.78 -10.88 0.81
C TYR A 24 5.40 -9.49 1.31
N ILE A 25 4.46 -9.40 2.27
CA ILE A 25 4.05 -8.13 2.87
C ILE A 25 5.22 -7.47 3.61
N GLU A 26 6.02 -8.25 4.34
CA GLU A 26 7.19 -7.73 5.06
C GLU A 26 8.30 -7.27 4.09
N VAL A 27 8.57 -8.02 3.02
CA VAL A 27 9.52 -7.61 1.96
C VAL A 27 9.05 -6.30 1.33
N LEU A 28 7.81 -6.23 0.86
CA LEU A 28 7.23 -5.01 0.27
C LEU A 28 7.32 -3.82 1.23
N LYS A 29 6.98 -3.99 2.51
CA LYS A 29 7.09 -2.91 3.50
C LYS A 29 8.52 -2.41 3.65
N SER A 30 9.48 -3.33 3.71
CA SER A 30 10.89 -3.00 3.98
C SER A 30 11.58 -2.28 2.82
N GLU A 31 11.35 -2.75 1.59
CA GLU A 31 11.91 -2.15 0.37
C GLU A 31 11.30 -0.76 0.15
N VAL A 32 9.99 -0.64 0.32
CA VAL A 32 9.28 0.60 0.05
C VAL A 32 9.60 1.69 1.09
N LYS A 33 9.74 1.36 2.37
CA LYS A 33 10.03 2.38 3.41
C LYS A 33 11.38 3.05 3.22
N THR A 34 12.40 2.29 2.82
CA THR A 34 13.77 2.82 2.63
C THR A 34 13.84 3.65 1.35
N ASP A 35 13.27 3.15 0.26
CA ASP A 35 13.27 3.82 -1.05
C ASP A 35 12.41 5.09 -1.04
N LYS A 36 11.30 5.09 -0.30
CA LYS A 36 10.38 6.23 -0.22
C LYS A 36 11.05 7.50 0.30
N LYS A 37 11.84 7.43 1.36
CA LYS A 37 12.53 8.62 1.90
C LYS A 37 13.54 9.19 0.91
N ALA A 38 14.29 8.33 0.22
CA ALA A 38 15.23 8.76 -0.81
C ALA A 38 14.50 9.46 -1.98
N ILE A 39 13.42 8.86 -2.47
CA ILE A 39 12.57 9.44 -3.53
C ILE A 39 12.03 10.81 -3.11
N ILE A 40 11.56 10.96 -1.87
CA ILE A 40 11.08 12.25 -1.34
C ILE A 40 12.20 13.29 -1.34
N ILE A 41 13.39 12.95 -0.84
CA ILE A 41 14.53 13.87 -0.79
C ILE A 41 14.91 14.33 -2.20
N GLU A 42 15.06 13.39 -3.14
CA GLU A 42 15.45 13.67 -4.52
C GLU A 42 14.39 14.48 -5.28
N THR A 43 13.12 14.16 -5.08
CA THR A 43 12.01 14.78 -5.83
C THR A 43 11.63 16.14 -5.26
N MET A 44 11.58 16.27 -3.95
CA MET A 44 11.04 17.47 -3.31
C MET A 44 12.05 18.61 -3.32
N GLN A 45 13.34 18.31 -3.17
CA GLN A 45 14.44 19.29 -3.12
C GLN A 45 14.15 20.41 -2.12
N PHE A 46 13.75 20.04 -0.91
CA PHE A 46 13.43 20.98 0.16
C PHE A 46 14.63 21.85 0.55
N THR A 47 14.36 23.11 0.93
CA THR A 47 15.34 23.88 1.71
C THR A 47 15.53 23.27 3.09
N GLU A 48 16.58 23.64 3.80
CA GLU A 48 16.81 23.17 5.18
C GLU A 48 15.60 23.47 6.09
N GLN A 49 15.02 24.67 5.96
CA GLN A 49 13.85 25.08 6.73
C GLN A 49 12.60 24.23 6.39
N GLN A 50 12.35 23.99 5.09
CA GLN A 50 11.24 23.14 4.66
C GLN A 50 11.41 21.70 5.12
N SER A 51 12.63 21.16 5.04
CA SER A 51 12.96 19.81 5.49
C SER A 51 12.70 19.67 6.99
N ALA A 52 13.18 20.63 7.80
CA ALA A 52 12.97 20.64 9.25
C ALA A 52 11.48 20.69 9.64
N ALA A 53 10.65 21.40 8.88
CA ALA A 53 9.21 21.48 9.07
C ALA A 53 8.45 20.22 8.58
N PHE A 54 8.91 19.63 7.48
CA PHE A 54 8.26 18.50 6.80
C PHE A 54 8.37 17.18 7.58
N TRP A 55 9.59 16.80 8.00
CA TRP A 55 9.85 15.46 8.55
C TRP A 55 9.03 15.10 9.80
N PRO A 56 8.76 16.02 10.75
CA PRO A 56 7.89 15.72 11.89
C PRO A 56 6.47 15.31 11.47
N VAL A 57 5.86 16.07 10.53
CA VAL A 57 4.51 15.78 10.02
C VAL A 57 4.51 14.49 9.18
N TYR A 58 5.55 14.28 8.39
CA TYR A 58 5.76 13.04 7.63
C TYR A 58 5.82 11.81 8.54
N ASN A 59 6.59 11.86 9.62
CA ASN A 59 6.71 10.70 10.51
C ASN A 59 5.37 10.36 11.20
N GLU A 60 4.58 11.37 11.54
CA GLU A 60 3.23 11.18 12.07
C GLU A 60 2.30 10.56 11.01
N PHE A 61 2.34 11.06 9.77
CA PHE A 61 1.59 10.52 8.63
C PHE A 61 1.94 9.06 8.37
N GLU A 62 3.22 8.72 8.26
CA GLU A 62 3.67 7.35 8.00
C GLU A 62 3.22 6.38 9.09
N TYR A 63 3.24 6.81 10.34
CA TYR A 63 2.79 6.00 11.46
C TYR A 63 1.28 5.70 11.39
N GLU A 64 0.46 6.70 11.05
CA GLU A 64 -0.97 6.49 10.84
C GLU A 64 -1.27 5.66 9.58
N LEU A 65 -0.51 5.89 8.49
CA LEU A 65 -0.62 5.12 7.26
C LEU A 65 -0.24 3.65 7.48
N GLU A 66 0.76 3.36 8.30
CA GLU A 66 1.16 2.00 8.67
C GLU A 66 0.04 1.27 9.43
N LYS A 67 -0.60 1.93 10.40
CA LYS A 67 -1.76 1.37 11.10
C LYS A 67 -2.90 1.06 10.14
N LEU A 68 -3.19 1.99 9.23
CA LEU A 68 -4.23 1.83 8.23
C LEU A 68 -3.90 0.68 7.27
N SER A 69 -2.64 0.57 6.85
CA SER A 69 -2.14 -0.54 6.03
C SER A 69 -2.29 -1.90 6.73
N GLY A 70 -2.19 -1.93 8.06
CA GLY A 70 -2.49 -3.11 8.86
C GLY A 70 -3.91 -3.65 8.66
N LYS A 71 -4.92 -2.77 8.53
CA LYS A 71 -6.30 -3.19 8.22
C LYS A 71 -6.39 -3.86 6.85
N ARG A 72 -5.75 -3.29 5.83
CA ARG A 72 -5.73 -3.86 4.48
C ARG A 72 -5.05 -5.23 4.47
N ILE A 73 -3.92 -5.36 5.14
CA ILE A 73 -3.18 -6.63 5.26
C ILE A 73 -4.06 -7.69 5.93
N ALA A 74 -4.74 -7.35 7.02
CA ALA A 74 -5.65 -8.27 7.70
C ALA A 74 -6.78 -8.72 6.76
N ASN A 75 -7.36 -7.81 5.98
CA ASN A 75 -8.42 -8.13 5.01
C ASN A 75 -7.91 -9.06 3.89
N ILE A 76 -6.69 -8.84 3.40
CA ILE A 76 -6.05 -9.70 2.39
C ILE A 76 -5.80 -11.10 2.95
N LYS A 77 -5.33 -11.21 4.20
CA LYS A 77 -5.12 -12.49 4.87
C LYS A 77 -6.44 -13.24 5.07
N ASP A 78 -7.50 -12.54 5.48
CA ASP A 78 -8.82 -13.14 5.64
C ASP A 78 -9.37 -13.65 4.30
N PHE A 79 -9.20 -12.87 3.23
CA PHE A 79 -9.53 -13.32 1.87
C PHE A 79 -8.75 -14.58 1.48
N ALA A 80 -7.43 -14.60 1.67
CA ALA A 80 -6.60 -15.74 1.34
C ALA A 80 -6.99 -17.00 2.13
N ALA A 81 -7.31 -16.86 3.43
CA ALA A 81 -7.72 -17.96 4.28
C ALA A 81 -9.09 -18.56 3.90
N ASN A 82 -9.98 -17.77 3.31
CA ASN A 82 -11.32 -18.18 2.90
C ASN A 82 -11.47 -18.41 1.39
N TYR A 83 -10.38 -18.30 0.62
CA TYR A 83 -10.45 -18.22 -0.84
C TYR A 83 -11.14 -19.42 -1.50
N ASP A 84 -10.79 -20.64 -1.09
CA ASP A 84 -11.35 -21.87 -1.68
C ASP A 84 -12.76 -22.23 -1.15
N SER A 85 -13.19 -21.58 -0.06
CA SER A 85 -14.48 -21.81 0.61
C SER A 85 -15.34 -20.54 0.70
N LEU A 86 -15.10 -19.59 -0.20
CA LEU A 86 -15.68 -18.25 -0.12
C LEU A 86 -17.22 -18.31 -0.18
N THR A 87 -17.86 -17.70 0.80
CA THR A 87 -19.32 -17.55 0.85
C THR A 87 -19.72 -16.14 0.40
N ASP A 88 -20.95 -15.98 -0.08
CA ASP A 88 -21.48 -14.67 -0.47
C ASP A 88 -21.40 -13.65 0.69
N ALA A 89 -21.70 -14.08 1.92
CA ALA A 89 -21.61 -13.25 3.11
C ALA A 89 -20.17 -12.79 3.42
N LYS A 90 -19.20 -13.70 3.33
CA LYS A 90 -17.79 -13.36 3.53
C LYS A 90 -17.26 -12.48 2.40
N ALA A 91 -17.67 -12.70 1.15
CA ALA A 91 -17.31 -11.84 0.03
C ALA A 91 -17.83 -10.40 0.23
N ASP A 92 -19.08 -10.24 0.68
CA ASP A 92 -19.67 -8.93 1.02
C ASP A 92 -18.91 -8.22 2.17
N GLU A 93 -18.53 -8.95 3.21
CA GLU A 93 -17.72 -8.42 4.31
C GLU A 93 -16.34 -7.91 3.83
N LEU A 94 -15.62 -8.72 3.05
CA LEU A 94 -14.27 -8.41 2.56
C LEU A 94 -14.25 -7.19 1.62
N ILE A 95 -15.25 -7.08 0.74
CA ILE A 95 -15.33 -5.94 -0.19
C ILE A 95 -15.72 -4.65 0.56
N LYS A 96 -16.64 -4.72 1.53
CA LYS A 96 -16.97 -3.57 2.40
C LYS A 96 -15.77 -3.11 3.22
N THR A 97 -14.98 -4.04 3.74
CA THR A 97 -13.73 -3.72 4.45
C THR A 97 -12.72 -3.04 3.51
N SER A 98 -12.63 -3.49 2.26
CA SER A 98 -11.80 -2.84 1.24
C SER A 98 -12.27 -1.41 0.92
N PHE A 99 -13.59 -1.18 0.83
CA PHE A 99 -14.14 0.17 0.65
C PHE A 99 -13.89 1.07 1.86
N SER A 100 -14.08 0.56 3.08
CA SER A 100 -13.76 1.30 4.30
C SER A 100 -12.30 1.71 4.36
N PHE A 101 -11.37 0.83 3.98
CA PHE A 101 -9.95 1.16 3.89
C PHE A 101 -9.67 2.32 2.91
N GLN A 102 -10.33 2.34 1.75
CA GLN A 102 -10.16 3.41 0.77
C GLN A 102 -10.66 4.76 1.30
N ASN A 103 -11.80 4.76 2.00
CA ASN A 103 -12.32 5.97 2.65
C ASN A 103 -11.38 6.47 3.75
N ASP A 104 -10.97 5.58 4.66
CA ASP A 104 -10.01 5.91 5.73
C ASP A 104 -8.70 6.49 5.17
N ARG A 105 -8.26 5.99 4.00
CA ARG A 105 -7.04 6.47 3.33
C ARG A 105 -7.23 7.87 2.74
N LEU A 106 -8.38 8.15 2.15
CA LEU A 106 -8.71 9.48 1.67
C LEU A 106 -8.75 10.48 2.83
N ASP A 107 -9.44 10.12 3.92
CA ASP A 107 -9.54 10.95 5.12
C ASP A 107 -8.15 11.25 5.72
N LEU A 108 -7.28 10.24 5.76
CA LEU A 108 -5.90 10.39 6.19
C LEU A 108 -5.13 11.37 5.28
N ASN A 109 -5.23 11.21 3.96
CA ASN A 109 -4.57 12.08 3.00
C ASN A 109 -5.07 13.54 3.12
N GLU A 110 -6.37 13.75 3.29
CA GLU A 110 -6.93 15.09 3.48
C GLU A 110 -6.48 15.74 4.80
N LYS A 111 -6.47 14.96 5.89
CA LYS A 111 -5.98 15.40 7.20
C LYS A 111 -4.53 15.87 7.10
N TYR A 112 -3.67 15.08 6.47
CA TYR A 112 -2.24 15.39 6.41
C TYR A 112 -1.90 16.43 5.36
N TYR A 113 -2.65 16.54 4.26
CA TYR A 113 -2.51 17.67 3.36
C TYR A 113 -2.67 19.01 4.10
N LYS A 114 -3.69 19.13 4.97
CA LYS A 114 -3.90 20.34 5.78
C LYS A 114 -2.68 20.62 6.68
N LYS A 115 -2.20 19.61 7.41
CA LYS A 115 -1.01 19.73 8.27
C LYS A 115 0.26 20.12 7.49
N PHE A 116 0.50 19.51 6.32
CA PHE A 116 1.63 19.87 5.48
C PHE A 116 1.50 21.29 4.94
N ALA A 117 0.30 21.72 4.54
CA ALA A 117 0.04 23.07 4.04
C ALA A 117 0.11 24.16 5.13
N GLU A 118 0.05 23.79 6.42
CA GLU A 118 0.28 24.71 7.54
C GLU A 118 1.77 24.98 7.78
N VAL A 119 2.60 23.93 7.68
CA VAL A 119 4.05 24.03 7.95
C VAL A 119 4.90 24.28 6.70
N LEU A 120 4.28 24.17 5.52
CA LEU A 120 4.84 24.46 4.19
C LEU A 120 3.90 25.38 3.43
N THR A 121 4.19 25.67 2.16
CA THR A 121 3.21 26.33 1.28
C THR A 121 2.25 25.29 0.68
N PRO A 122 1.02 25.68 0.29
CA PRO A 122 0.08 24.77 -0.36
C PRO A 122 0.62 24.10 -1.63
N ILE A 123 1.50 24.79 -2.39
CA ILE A 123 2.15 24.23 -3.59
C ILE A 123 3.09 23.08 -3.22
N VAL A 124 3.93 23.28 -2.20
CA VAL A 124 4.90 22.28 -1.76
C VAL A 124 4.18 21.08 -1.13
N ALA A 125 3.15 21.33 -0.32
CA ALA A 125 2.31 20.28 0.25
C ALA A 125 1.60 19.46 -0.86
N ALA A 126 1.02 20.12 -1.86
CA ALA A 126 0.37 19.44 -2.97
C ALA A 126 1.35 18.57 -3.78
N LYS A 127 2.56 19.07 -4.08
CA LYS A 127 3.61 18.30 -4.77
C LYS A 127 3.97 17.03 -3.97
N TYR A 128 4.10 17.13 -2.66
CA TYR A 128 4.34 15.96 -1.82
C TYR A 128 3.16 14.98 -1.87
N MET A 129 1.91 15.43 -1.71
CA MET A 129 0.74 14.54 -1.75
C MET A 129 0.58 13.85 -3.11
N GLN A 130 0.94 14.51 -4.21
CA GLN A 130 0.98 13.89 -5.54
C GLN A 130 2.03 12.78 -5.63
N LEU A 131 3.24 13.02 -5.11
CA LEU A 131 4.30 12.02 -5.05
C LEU A 131 3.90 10.83 -4.18
N GLU A 132 3.34 11.10 -3.00
CA GLU A 132 2.82 10.10 -2.08
C GLU A 132 1.77 9.21 -2.75
N ASN A 133 0.81 9.83 -3.44
CA ASN A 133 -0.21 9.10 -4.19
C ASN A 133 0.38 8.21 -5.29
N GLN A 134 1.41 8.66 -6.01
CA GLN A 134 2.08 7.84 -7.03
C GLN A 134 2.72 6.58 -6.42
N ILE A 135 3.39 6.73 -5.27
CA ILE A 135 3.98 5.61 -4.54
C ILE A 135 2.89 4.63 -4.08
N GLN A 136 1.80 5.13 -3.51
CA GLN A 136 0.67 4.30 -3.09
C GLN A 136 -0.01 3.57 -4.25
N LEU A 137 -0.14 4.20 -5.43
CA LEU A 137 -0.70 3.55 -6.62
C LEU A 137 0.17 2.38 -7.11
N ILE A 138 1.50 2.52 -7.06
CA ILE A 138 2.43 1.45 -7.42
C ILE A 138 2.30 0.28 -6.44
N LEU A 139 2.21 0.56 -5.13
CA LEU A 139 1.94 -0.47 -4.13
C LEU A 139 0.60 -1.18 -4.36
N ASP A 140 -0.44 -0.40 -4.65
CA ASP A 140 -1.78 -0.92 -4.90
C ASP A 140 -1.78 -1.86 -6.11
N LEU A 141 -1.12 -1.47 -7.19
CA LEU A 141 -0.98 -2.29 -8.39
C LEU A 141 -0.20 -3.58 -8.11
N ASN A 142 0.92 -3.51 -7.39
CA ASN A 142 1.70 -4.70 -7.04
C ASN A 142 0.86 -5.70 -6.23
N ILE A 143 0.12 -5.22 -5.24
CA ILE A 143 -0.76 -6.08 -4.45
C ILE A 143 -1.89 -6.64 -5.32
N ALA A 144 -2.57 -5.81 -6.10
CA ALA A 144 -3.66 -6.26 -6.97
C ALA A 144 -3.22 -7.31 -8.00
N ALA A 145 -2.00 -7.18 -8.54
CA ALA A 145 -1.44 -8.12 -9.50
C ALA A 145 -1.12 -9.50 -8.88
N ASN A 146 -0.95 -9.58 -7.55
CA ASN A 146 -0.61 -10.81 -6.83
C ASN A 146 -1.81 -11.44 -6.10
N LEU A 147 -2.97 -10.79 -6.10
CA LEU A 147 -4.18 -11.32 -5.47
C LEU A 147 -5.12 -11.94 -6.52
N PRO A 148 -5.61 -13.16 -6.28
CA PRO A 148 -6.64 -13.73 -7.15
C PRO A 148 -7.96 -12.97 -6.99
N LEU A 149 -8.77 -12.97 -8.05
CA LEU A 149 -10.14 -12.45 -7.99
C LEU A 149 -11.04 -13.46 -7.26
N ALA A 150 -12.06 -12.96 -6.55
CA ALA A 150 -13.06 -13.80 -5.91
C ALA A 150 -13.75 -14.73 -6.92
N LYS A 151 -13.91 -16.01 -6.55
CA LYS A 151 -14.60 -17.04 -7.33
C LYS A 151 -15.55 -17.81 -6.42
N LYS A 152 -16.60 -18.42 -6.98
CA LYS A 152 -17.41 -19.36 -6.18
C LYS A 152 -16.66 -20.68 -6.03
N PRO A 153 -16.88 -21.42 -4.92
CA PRO A 153 -16.37 -22.78 -4.80
C PRO A 153 -16.81 -23.64 -5.98
N GLY A 154 -15.85 -24.23 -6.70
CA GLY A 154 -16.10 -25.07 -7.87
C GLY A 154 -15.99 -24.35 -9.23
N ASP A 155 -15.84 -23.03 -9.25
CA ASP A 155 -15.53 -22.31 -10.49
C ASP A 155 -14.09 -22.66 -10.94
N LYS A 156 -13.92 -23.08 -12.20
CA LYS A 156 -12.60 -23.26 -12.82
C LYS A 156 -12.02 -21.87 -13.15
N GLN A 157 -10.72 -21.69 -12.86
CA GLN A 157 -9.94 -20.52 -13.28
C GLN A 157 -9.64 -20.57 -14.78
#